data_AF-A0AA38H6N7-F1
#
_entry.id   AF-A0AA38H6N7-F1
#
_cell.length_a   1.000
_cell.length_b   1.000
_cell.length_c   1.000
_cell.angle_alpha   90.00
_cell.angle_beta   90.00
_cell.angle_gamma   90.00
#
_symmetry.space_group_name_H-M   'P 1'
#
loop_
_entity.id
_entity.type
_entity.pdbx_description
1 polymer ?
#
loop_
_entity_poly.entity_id
_entity_poly.type
_entity_poly.pdbx_seq_one_letter_code
_entity_poly.pdbx_strand_id
1 'polypeptide(L)'
;MPGSASGLYVNGVLSHPSWNPSFRPAKRARTNRSVFNSTDDWDELVASSQLSTASVSTRPARPRGLQTLAVCAEHAAVRNFKRLYEEGKVRVEGKPAEKGWWETEWEDMPDHLRLRVREGMYKRYGGVLKLDVIRDLFIIAPHLDFPGDLVAALSTATTLKALHPPKDIAVSVTSLRLRHCPQMTDAAVAGLISVLPNLELLNLKGCSLVAGKTVDALVKRCPKLKGFNLKQTKIREAELKLLLDAFGGQLERLKVDGVTSRNVEELFALSTYPKITHLCIPAYFLDGAGKRNKVPSTAQSDRDVPFDWAHFSQIFSSVTHLYPFHPDIPVNTVANLAPGTLQKLALNLGGSPVPVDFITGIVHSQTASLKSVHLGHVEGQRGPGRGFEELGMAFKKCTKMEDFRWACEGKSGQDMQRYSVEAYGEAMGGPWQSTLKVSAMTLPLMLLHLHISLSQRFYPNVLIIEPWEAEEGVGSSFVPPLESLSLPGASIEGTPRLALYIAKYRNLRSLDLSGTAITTEEVYMILDGCPLLSRIDLTSCRGVSVRLRRGIFEAWEEDRRDKSGDVAMEAEGEGSGRRPKRRRG
;
A
#
# COMPACT_ATOMS: atom_id res chain seq x y z
N MET A 1 33.99 50.63 47.00
CA MET A 1 32.73 51.33 46.69
C MET A 1 33.05 52.75 46.24
N PRO A 2 32.26 53.40 45.37
CA PRO A 2 31.32 52.90 44.37
C PRO A 2 31.67 53.39 42.93
N GLY A 3 30.90 52.90 41.96
CA GLY A 3 30.79 53.45 40.60
C GLY A 3 29.33 53.72 40.23
N SER A 4 29.10 54.31 39.05
CA SER A 4 27.85 54.32 38.24
C SER A 4 28.16 55.07 36.93
N ALA A 5 28.03 54.56 35.71
CA ALA A 5 26.94 53.88 34.97
C ALA A 5 25.98 54.86 34.24
N SER A 6 25.91 54.68 32.91
CA SER A 6 24.81 54.93 31.93
C SER A 6 25.38 55.57 30.64
N GLY A 7 25.08 55.16 29.41
CA GLY A 7 24.26 54.08 28.84
C GLY A 7 24.30 54.29 27.31
N LEU A 8 24.82 53.33 26.55
CA LEU A 8 24.95 53.41 25.09
C LEU A 8 23.90 52.52 24.41
N TYR A 9 23.21 53.12 23.44
CA TYR A 9 22.32 52.49 22.47
C TYR A 9 23.02 51.33 21.75
N VAL A 10 22.38 50.15 21.69
CA VAL A 10 22.65 49.14 20.64
C VAL A 10 21.33 48.55 20.19
N ASN A 11 21.02 48.74 18.90
CA ASN A 11 19.97 48.05 18.17
C ASN A 11 20.20 46.53 18.20
N GLY A 12 19.34 45.80 18.92
CA GLY A 12 19.27 44.34 18.89
C GLY A 12 18.02 43.89 18.15
N VAL A 13 18.14 43.68 16.83
CA VAL A 13 17.14 42.94 16.04
C VAL A 13 17.10 41.51 16.56
N LEU A 14 15.98 41.10 17.16
CA LEU A 14 15.71 39.70 17.49
C LEU A 14 15.60 38.91 16.18
N SER A 15 16.60 38.07 15.92
CA SER A 15 16.66 37.19 14.76
C SER A 15 15.55 36.13 14.85
N HIS A 16 14.52 36.28 14.02
CA HIS A 16 13.54 35.23 13.75
C HIS A 16 14.20 34.02 13.09
N PRO A 17 13.82 32.77 13.41
CA PRO A 17 14.26 31.61 12.65
C PRO A 17 13.63 31.64 11.25
N SER A 18 14.39 32.12 10.28
CA SER A 18 13.96 32.24 8.88
C SER A 18 13.62 30.86 8.29
N TRP A 19 12.34 30.63 7.99
CA TRP A 19 11.91 29.57 7.08
C TRP A 19 12.29 29.96 5.65
N ASN A 20 13.49 29.62 5.21
CA ASN A 20 13.97 29.94 3.87
C ASN A 20 14.13 28.67 3.01
N PRO A 21 13.09 28.19 2.30
CA PRO A 21 13.28 27.23 1.25
C PRO A 21 13.64 27.99 -0.03
N SER A 22 14.93 28.23 -0.26
CA SER A 22 15.39 28.37 -1.64
C SER A 22 15.00 27.08 -2.35
N PHE A 23 14.07 27.13 -3.29
CA PHE A 23 13.76 26.01 -4.19
C PHE A 23 14.98 25.76 -5.09
N ARG A 24 16.01 25.14 -4.52
CA ARG A 24 16.87 24.23 -5.25
C ARG A 24 16.30 22.86 -4.94
N PRO A 25 15.93 22.04 -5.94
CA PRO A 25 15.67 20.64 -5.66
C PRO A 25 16.94 20.09 -5.03
N ALA A 26 16.94 19.92 -3.70
CA ALA A 26 17.93 19.10 -3.04
C ALA A 26 17.99 17.80 -3.85
N LYS A 27 19.19 17.27 -4.13
CA LYS A 27 19.34 15.95 -4.75
C LYS A 27 18.37 15.04 -4.02
N ARG A 28 17.27 14.66 -4.69
CA ARG A 28 16.20 13.88 -4.07
C ARG A 28 16.90 12.68 -3.46
N ALA A 29 16.96 12.65 -2.13
CA ALA A 29 17.29 11.42 -1.42
C ALA A 29 16.38 10.37 -2.05
N ARG A 30 17.00 9.28 -2.51
CA ARG A 30 16.39 8.20 -3.29
C ARG A 30 14.98 7.98 -2.73
N THR A 31 13.97 8.48 -3.43
CA THR A 31 12.59 8.36 -3.00
C THR A 31 12.23 6.90 -3.20
N ASN A 32 12.47 6.08 -2.17
CA ASN A 32 11.84 4.77 -2.10
C ASN A 32 10.33 5.03 -2.12
N ARG A 33 9.76 4.67 -3.27
CA ARG A 33 8.37 4.41 -3.62
C ARG A 33 7.30 4.90 -2.65
N SER A 34 6.46 5.80 -3.14
CA SER A 34 5.22 6.20 -2.48
C SER A 34 4.11 5.16 -2.66
N VAL A 35 4.20 4.13 -1.82
CA VAL A 35 3.12 3.22 -1.37
C VAL A 35 2.26 3.88 -0.27
N PHE A 36 2.43 5.18 -0.04
CA PHE A 36 2.33 5.82 1.28
C PHE A 36 0.95 5.95 1.95
N ASN A 37 -0.10 5.24 1.51
CA ASN A 37 -1.33 5.08 2.33
C ASN A 37 -1.85 3.64 2.35
N SER A 38 -1.10 2.66 1.84
CA SER A 38 -1.61 1.31 1.77
C SER A 38 -1.87 0.76 3.18
N THR A 39 -3.10 0.32 3.41
CA THR A 39 -3.48 -0.50 4.57
C THR A 39 -2.94 -1.93 4.44
N ASP A 40 -2.20 -2.20 3.37
CA ASP A 40 -1.82 -3.51 2.90
C ASP A 40 -0.30 -3.66 2.75
N ASP A 41 0.26 -4.65 3.44
CA ASP A 41 1.70 -4.87 3.52
C ASP A 41 2.30 -5.31 2.17
N TRP A 42 1.46 -5.79 1.25
CA TRP A 42 1.82 -6.25 -0.08
C TRP A 42 2.37 -5.16 -0.99
N ASP A 43 1.76 -3.97 -0.98
CA ASP A 43 2.23 -2.86 -1.81
C ASP A 43 3.66 -2.45 -1.42
N GLU A 44 4.00 -2.52 -0.13
CA GLU A 44 5.34 -2.19 0.37
C GLU A 44 6.38 -3.26 -0.02
N LEU A 45 5.99 -4.54 -0.02
CA LEU A 45 6.85 -5.66 -0.40
C LEU A 45 7.13 -5.71 -1.91
N VAL A 46 6.11 -5.44 -2.74
CA VAL A 46 6.31 -5.23 -4.19
C VAL A 46 7.16 -3.98 -4.40
N ALA A 47 6.98 -2.95 -3.57
CA ALA A 47 7.79 -1.75 -3.64
C ALA A 47 9.27 -1.97 -3.32
N SER A 48 9.64 -2.78 -2.34
CA SER A 48 11.07 -3.00 -2.06
C SER A 48 11.80 -3.79 -3.16
N SER A 49 11.07 -4.54 -4.00
CA SER A 49 11.65 -5.51 -4.94
C SER A 49 11.87 -5.01 -6.38
N GLN A 50 11.22 -3.93 -6.84
CA GLN A 50 11.39 -3.47 -8.24
C GLN A 50 12.26 -2.21 -8.43
N LEU A 51 12.75 -2.09 -9.66
CA LEU A 51 13.74 -1.14 -10.19
C LEU A 51 13.29 0.35 -10.14
N SER A 52 14.26 1.20 -10.52
CA SER A 52 14.20 2.67 -10.57
C SER A 52 12.85 3.24 -11.08
N THR A 53 12.21 4.07 -10.28
CA THR A 53 10.93 4.76 -10.59
C THR A 53 11.07 5.96 -11.53
N ALA A 54 12.22 6.14 -12.17
CA ALA A 54 12.54 7.33 -12.96
C ALA A 54 11.66 7.49 -14.23
N SER A 55 10.99 6.42 -14.67
CA SER A 55 10.09 6.42 -15.85
C SER A 55 8.61 6.32 -15.48
N VAL A 56 8.26 6.52 -14.20
CA VAL A 56 6.86 6.64 -13.78
C VAL A 56 6.38 8.05 -14.14
N SER A 57 5.33 8.11 -14.94
CA SER A 57 4.61 9.35 -15.22
C SER A 57 3.37 9.45 -14.34
N THR A 58 3.13 10.64 -13.79
CA THR A 58 1.99 10.92 -12.92
C THR A 58 1.39 12.27 -13.27
N ARG A 59 0.06 12.37 -13.25
CA ARG A 59 -0.69 13.63 -13.30
C ARG A 59 -1.67 13.72 -12.13
N PRO A 60 -2.22 14.91 -11.81
CA PRO A 60 -3.26 15.02 -10.79
C PRO A 60 -4.42 14.07 -11.06
N ALA A 61 -4.86 13.36 -10.02
CA ALA A 61 -5.95 12.40 -10.14
C ALA A 61 -7.24 13.12 -10.56
N ARG A 62 -7.85 12.67 -11.66
CA ARG A 62 -9.12 13.23 -12.11
C ARG A 62 -10.25 12.73 -11.20
N PRO A 63 -11.12 13.62 -10.69
CA PRO A 63 -12.25 13.23 -9.86
C PRO A 63 -13.27 12.42 -10.65
N ARG A 64 -14.05 11.59 -9.94
CA ARG A 64 -15.26 10.96 -10.51
C ARG A 64 -16.35 12.02 -10.55
N GLY A 65 -16.37 12.82 -11.62
CA GLY A 65 -17.32 13.94 -11.75
C GLY A 65 -16.92 15.17 -10.94
N LEU A 66 -17.91 15.99 -10.59
CA LEU A 66 -17.71 17.24 -9.87
C LEU A 66 -17.25 16.98 -8.43
N GLN A 67 -16.19 17.65 -7.99
CA GLN A 67 -15.75 17.59 -6.59
C GLN A 67 -16.72 18.37 -5.70
N THR A 68 -16.91 17.88 -4.47
CA THR A 68 -17.68 18.63 -3.48
C THR A 68 -16.89 19.86 -3.03
N LEU A 69 -17.60 20.90 -2.60
CA LEU A 69 -17.00 22.11 -2.05
C LEU A 69 -16.01 21.80 -0.91
N ALA A 70 -16.32 20.80 -0.08
CA ALA A 70 -15.45 20.35 1.00
C ALA A 70 -14.08 19.86 0.50
N VAL A 71 -14.04 19.09 -0.59
CA VAL A 71 -12.77 18.61 -1.19
C VAL A 71 -11.99 19.77 -1.80
N CYS A 72 -12.69 20.70 -2.47
CA CYS A 72 -12.07 21.91 -3.01
C CYS A 72 -11.47 22.78 -1.89
N ALA A 73 -12.20 22.97 -0.79
CA ALA A 73 -11.77 23.73 0.38
C ALA A 73 -10.58 23.06 1.09
N GLU A 74 -10.60 21.74 1.25
CA GLU A 74 -9.48 20.95 1.79
C GLU A 74 -8.21 21.18 0.97
N HIS A 75 -8.29 21.03 -0.36
CA HIS A 75 -7.14 21.26 -1.24
C HIS A 75 -6.62 22.70 -1.17
N ALA A 76 -7.52 23.67 -1.10
CA ALA A 76 -7.18 25.08 -0.96
C ALA A 76 -6.51 25.38 0.39
N ALA A 77 -7.05 24.84 1.48
CA ALA A 77 -6.49 24.98 2.83
C ALA A 77 -5.10 24.36 2.92
N VAL A 78 -4.92 23.13 2.45
CA VAL A 78 -3.62 22.45 2.41
C VAL A 78 -2.64 23.25 1.56
N ARG A 79 -3.02 23.69 0.35
CA ARG A 79 -2.12 24.46 -0.53
C ARG A 79 -1.63 25.76 0.10
N ASN A 80 -2.48 26.42 0.87
CA ASN A 80 -2.20 27.73 1.46
C ASN A 80 -1.87 27.66 2.95
N PHE A 81 -1.67 26.45 3.50
CA PHE A 81 -1.59 26.24 4.94
C PHE A 81 -0.49 27.07 5.61
N LYS A 82 0.70 27.17 4.99
CA LYS A 82 1.80 27.98 5.55
C LYS A 82 1.35 29.41 5.83
N ARG A 83 0.71 30.04 4.84
CA ARG A 83 0.21 31.41 4.94
C ARG A 83 -0.86 31.51 6.02
N LEU A 84 -1.83 30.59 6.02
CA LEU A 84 -2.90 30.54 7.01
C LEU A 84 -2.35 30.35 8.44
N TYR A 85 -1.34 29.52 8.63
CA TYR A 85 -0.74 29.25 9.93
C TYR A 85 0.11 30.43 10.44
N GLU A 86 0.85 31.10 9.56
CA GLU A 86 1.67 32.26 9.91
C GLU A 86 0.82 33.52 10.18
N GLU A 87 -0.15 33.83 9.31
CA GLU A 87 -1.12 34.91 9.50
C GLU A 87 -2.09 34.61 10.66
N GLY A 88 -2.37 33.32 10.88
CA GLY A 88 -3.21 32.75 11.93
C GLY A 88 -2.76 33.08 13.34
N LYS A 89 -1.44 33.08 13.55
CA LYS A 89 -0.80 33.35 14.85
C LYS A 89 -0.76 34.82 15.24
N VAL A 90 -1.10 35.72 14.33
CA VAL A 90 -1.12 37.16 14.61
C VAL A 90 -2.30 37.44 15.54
N ARG A 91 -2.01 37.98 16.73
CA ARG A 91 -3.01 38.33 17.73
C ARG A 91 -3.90 39.45 17.20
N VAL A 92 -5.21 39.27 17.30
CA VAL A 92 -6.17 40.33 17.01
C VAL A 92 -6.26 41.24 18.25
N GLU A 93 -5.93 42.53 18.10
CA GLU A 93 -6.04 43.50 19.19
C GLU A 93 -7.48 43.57 19.72
N GLY A 94 -7.65 43.49 21.04
CA GLY A 94 -8.94 43.69 21.72
C GLY A 94 -9.73 42.43 22.11
N LYS A 95 -9.23 41.21 21.90
CA LYS A 95 -9.82 39.97 22.46
C LYS A 95 -8.94 39.37 23.58
N PRO A 96 -9.52 38.82 24.66
CA PRO A 96 -8.77 38.27 25.80
C PRO A 96 -8.26 36.84 25.55
N ALA A 97 -7.90 36.47 24.32
CA ALA A 97 -7.54 35.09 23.98
C ALA A 97 -6.01 34.91 23.89
N GLU A 98 -5.49 33.91 24.62
CA GLU A 98 -4.09 33.48 24.54
C GLU A 98 -3.70 32.86 23.17
N LYS A 99 -4.68 32.64 22.28
CA LYS A 99 -4.57 31.96 20.97
C LYS A 99 -4.93 32.90 19.79
N GLY A 100 -4.34 32.65 18.61
CA GLY A 100 -4.66 33.36 17.37
C GLY A 100 -5.98 32.88 16.75
N TRP A 101 -6.44 33.57 15.70
CA TRP A 101 -7.74 33.25 15.07
C TRP A 101 -7.73 31.85 14.43
N TRP A 102 -6.60 31.44 13.87
CA TRP A 102 -6.48 30.13 13.24
C TRP A 102 -6.63 29.00 14.26
N GLU A 103 -6.02 29.12 15.45
CA GLU A 103 -6.14 28.08 16.48
C GLU A 103 -7.58 27.95 17.00
N THR A 104 -8.31 29.06 17.18
CA THR A 104 -9.72 29.02 17.60
C THR A 104 -10.61 28.37 16.53
N GLU A 105 -10.52 28.83 15.28
CA GLU A 105 -11.32 28.28 14.18
C GLU A 105 -10.95 26.82 13.87
N TRP A 106 -9.69 26.44 14.06
CA TRP A 106 -9.24 25.06 13.91
C TRP A 106 -9.75 24.14 15.03
N GLU A 107 -9.92 24.65 16.25
CA GLU A 107 -10.51 23.89 17.36
C GLU A 107 -12.01 23.64 17.14
N ASP A 108 -12.73 24.62 16.57
CA ASP A 108 -14.16 24.52 16.27
C ASP A 108 -14.46 23.66 15.02
N MET A 109 -13.45 23.38 14.19
CA MET A 109 -13.64 22.59 12.97
C MET A 109 -13.95 21.12 13.27
N PRO A 110 -14.98 20.50 12.63
CA PRO A 110 -15.28 19.09 12.80
C PRO A 110 -14.10 18.16 12.53
N ASP A 111 -13.92 17.15 13.39
CA ASP A 111 -12.77 16.22 13.35
C ASP A 111 -12.56 15.58 11.98
N HIS A 112 -13.64 15.15 11.33
CA HIS A 112 -13.53 14.51 10.01
C HIS A 112 -12.93 15.43 8.93
N LEU A 113 -13.06 16.76 9.06
CA LEU A 113 -12.41 17.74 8.18
C LEU A 113 -10.97 18.01 8.61
N ARG A 114 -10.72 18.12 9.93
CA ARG A 114 -9.35 18.26 10.48
C ARG A 114 -8.46 17.10 10.06
N LEU A 115 -8.99 15.88 10.12
CA LEU A 115 -8.32 14.66 9.67
C LEU A 115 -7.98 14.71 8.18
N ARG A 116 -8.91 15.16 7.32
CA ARG A 116 -8.65 15.29 5.87
C ARG A 116 -7.52 16.28 5.59
N VAL A 117 -7.58 17.47 6.20
CA VAL A 117 -6.52 18.48 6.07
C VAL A 117 -5.19 17.94 6.62
N ARG A 118 -5.18 17.22 7.76
CA ARG A 118 -3.99 16.54 8.30
C ARG A 118 -3.37 15.58 7.28
N GLU A 119 -4.16 14.72 6.66
CA GLU A 119 -3.66 13.78 5.64
C GLU A 119 -3.07 14.51 4.42
N GLY A 120 -3.73 15.58 3.96
CA GLY A 120 -3.20 16.43 2.90
C GLY A 120 -1.89 17.12 3.29
N MET A 121 -1.78 17.56 4.54
CA MET A 121 -0.59 18.18 5.12
C MET A 121 0.59 17.21 5.21
N TYR A 122 0.37 15.98 5.70
CA TYR A 122 1.40 14.94 5.72
C TYR A 122 1.92 14.65 4.31
N LYS A 123 1.03 14.51 3.32
CA LYS A 123 1.43 14.23 1.93
C LYS A 123 2.20 15.38 1.28
N ARG A 124 1.80 16.63 1.53
CA ARG A 124 2.37 17.80 0.85
C ARG A 124 3.57 18.40 1.58
N TYR A 125 3.54 18.44 2.90
CA TYR A 125 4.54 19.12 3.74
C TYR A 125 5.33 18.18 4.66
N GLY A 126 5.12 16.86 4.61
CA GLY A 126 5.78 15.92 5.51
C GLY A 126 7.31 16.02 5.57
N GLY A 127 7.97 16.42 4.47
CA GLY A 127 9.42 16.66 4.45
C GLY A 127 9.89 17.90 5.23
N VAL A 128 9.00 18.83 5.58
CA VAL A 128 9.31 20.09 6.27
C VAL A 128 8.50 20.31 7.56
N LEU A 129 7.50 19.46 7.82
CA LEU A 129 6.68 19.54 9.03
C LEU A 129 7.53 19.29 10.28
N LYS A 130 7.37 20.15 11.29
CA LYS A 130 8.04 20.05 12.59
C LYS A 130 7.12 19.42 13.64
N LEU A 131 7.71 18.80 14.66
CA LEU A 131 6.96 18.15 15.74
C LEU A 131 6.02 19.10 16.50
N ASP A 132 6.42 20.37 16.68
CA ASP A 132 5.56 21.36 17.35
C ASP A 132 4.25 21.61 16.60
N VAL A 133 4.31 21.69 15.27
CA VAL A 133 3.11 21.88 14.44
C VAL A 133 2.18 20.66 14.54
N ILE A 134 2.77 19.45 14.60
CA ILE A 134 2.02 18.21 14.75
C ILE A 134 1.35 18.15 16.13
N ARG A 135 2.07 18.52 17.18
CA ARG A 135 1.53 18.63 18.54
C ARG A 135 0.33 19.56 18.57
N ASP A 136 0.50 20.76 18.01
CA ASP A 136 -0.49 21.83 18.13
C ASP A 136 -1.77 21.54 17.33
N LEU A 137 -1.69 20.76 16.24
CA LEU A 137 -2.80 20.63 15.30
C LEU A 137 -3.35 19.22 15.13
N PHE A 138 -2.53 18.19 15.36
CA PHE A 138 -2.82 16.82 14.91
C PHE A 138 -2.91 15.79 16.04
N ILE A 139 -2.89 16.26 17.29
CA ILE A 139 -3.34 15.47 18.44
C ILE A 139 -4.87 15.54 18.51
N ILE A 140 -5.53 14.69 17.73
CA ILE A 140 -6.99 14.64 17.59
C ILE A 140 -7.48 13.27 18.03
N ALA A 141 -8.33 13.22 19.05
CA ALA A 141 -8.98 12.00 19.50
C ALA A 141 -10.13 11.59 18.54
N PRO A 142 -10.52 10.30 18.48
CA PRO A 142 -9.94 9.17 19.23
C PRO A 142 -8.73 8.52 18.53
N HIS A 143 -8.24 9.10 17.42
CA HIS A 143 -7.26 8.48 16.52
C HIS A 143 -5.99 9.33 16.33
N LEU A 144 -4.92 8.93 17.03
CA LEU A 144 -3.60 9.52 16.84
C LEU A 144 -2.87 8.83 15.68
N ASP A 145 -2.37 9.60 14.73
CA ASP A 145 -1.67 9.09 13.55
C ASP A 145 -0.38 9.86 13.24
N PHE A 146 0.72 9.12 13.30
CA PHE A 146 2.09 9.61 13.17
C PHE A 146 2.83 8.77 12.11
N PRO A 147 2.72 9.12 10.82
CA PRO A 147 3.37 8.40 9.73
C PRO A 147 4.82 8.90 9.51
N GLY A 148 5.81 8.21 10.08
CA GLY A 148 7.23 8.53 9.92
C GLY A 148 7.75 8.35 8.50
N ASP A 149 7.08 7.57 7.67
CA ASP A 149 7.35 7.42 6.23
C ASP A 149 7.00 8.68 5.43
N LEU A 150 5.98 9.44 5.87
CA LEU A 150 5.57 10.69 5.26
C LEU A 150 6.24 11.91 5.90
N VAL A 151 6.45 11.85 7.23
CA VAL A 151 6.88 12.99 8.03
C VAL A 151 8.30 12.79 8.54
N ALA A 152 9.25 13.51 7.95
CA ALA A 152 10.67 13.35 8.23
C ALA A 152 11.02 13.59 9.72
N ALA A 153 10.37 14.59 10.35
CA ALA A 153 10.60 14.90 11.75
C ALA A 153 10.22 13.75 12.71
N LEU A 154 9.19 12.96 12.36
CA LEU A 154 8.79 11.77 13.13
C LEU A 154 9.79 10.63 12.91
N SER A 155 10.24 10.43 11.66
CA SER A 155 11.23 9.39 11.32
C SER A 155 12.53 9.50 12.10
N THR A 156 13.00 10.73 12.32
CA THR A 156 14.25 11.04 13.03
C THR A 156 14.08 11.28 14.53
N ALA A 157 12.84 11.29 15.04
CA ALA A 157 12.58 11.58 16.44
C ALA A 157 13.03 10.41 17.34
N THR A 158 13.80 10.73 18.38
CA THR A 158 14.21 9.75 19.40
C THR A 158 13.27 9.72 20.61
N THR A 159 12.54 10.82 20.84
CA THR A 159 11.61 11.00 21.97
C THR A 159 10.24 11.51 21.49
N LEU A 160 9.18 11.18 22.23
CA LEU A 160 7.80 11.55 21.93
C LEU A 160 7.14 12.45 22.98
N LYS A 161 7.88 12.94 23.97
CA LYS A 161 7.29 13.72 25.08
C LYS A 161 6.46 14.91 24.60
N ALA A 162 6.89 15.59 23.54
CA ALA A 162 6.16 16.71 22.95
C ALA A 162 4.82 16.31 22.29
N LEU A 163 4.64 15.03 21.94
CA LEU A 163 3.43 14.50 21.32
C LEU A 163 2.53 13.75 22.32
N HIS A 164 2.84 13.81 23.62
CA HIS A 164 1.95 13.27 24.63
C HIS A 164 0.65 14.09 24.64
N PRO A 165 -0.52 13.45 24.43
CA PRO A 165 -1.77 14.17 24.52
C PRO A 165 -1.99 14.70 25.95
N PRO A 166 -2.63 15.87 26.09
CA PRO A 166 -3.22 16.33 27.34
C PRO A 166 -4.09 15.24 27.99
N LYS A 167 -4.20 15.23 29.33
CA LYS A 167 -4.82 14.12 30.08
C LYS A 167 -6.29 13.87 29.68
N ASP A 168 -7.03 14.93 29.41
CA ASP A 168 -8.41 14.94 28.94
C ASP A 168 -8.55 14.30 27.55
N ILE A 169 -7.63 14.60 26.63
CA ILE A 169 -7.59 13.96 25.32
C ILE A 169 -7.11 12.52 25.45
N ALA A 170 -6.11 12.26 26.27
CA ALA A 170 -5.45 10.95 26.41
C ALA A 170 -6.42 9.82 26.80
N VAL A 171 -7.42 10.11 27.65
CA VAL A 171 -8.46 9.15 28.02
C VAL A 171 -9.45 8.83 26.90
N SER A 172 -9.57 9.70 25.90
CA SER A 172 -10.47 9.50 24.74
C SER A 172 -9.79 8.83 23.55
N VAL A 173 -8.46 8.65 23.59
CA VAL A 173 -7.72 7.98 22.52
C VAL A 173 -7.93 6.47 22.58
N THR A 174 -8.42 5.90 21.47
CA THR A 174 -8.64 4.46 21.29
C THR A 174 -7.74 3.85 20.22
N SER A 175 -7.14 4.66 19.34
CA SER A 175 -6.20 4.17 18.33
C SER A 175 -4.94 5.03 18.26
N LEU A 176 -3.79 4.35 18.23
CA LEU A 176 -2.48 4.92 18.01
C LEU A 176 -1.82 4.25 16.81
N ARG A 177 -1.53 5.03 15.77
CA ARG A 177 -0.71 4.63 14.64
C ARG A 177 0.59 5.42 14.63
N LEU A 178 1.69 4.70 14.64
CA LEU A 178 3.04 5.24 14.70
C LEU A 178 3.92 4.34 13.83
N ARG A 179 4.09 4.73 12.57
CA ARG A 179 4.67 3.87 11.53
C ARG A 179 6.02 4.39 11.07
N HIS A 180 6.93 3.48 10.70
CA HIS A 180 8.20 3.80 10.04
C HIS A 180 9.01 4.89 10.78
N CYS A 181 9.09 4.78 12.11
CA CYS A 181 9.87 5.65 12.99
C CYS A 181 11.08 4.88 13.56
N PRO A 182 12.13 4.61 12.75
CA PRO A 182 13.20 3.68 13.10
C PRO A 182 14.16 4.18 14.18
N GLN A 183 14.21 5.50 14.44
CA GLN A 183 15.11 6.09 15.45
C GLN A 183 14.48 6.22 16.84
N MET A 184 13.20 5.88 16.96
CA MET A 184 12.44 6.12 18.16
C MET A 184 12.65 5.00 19.17
N THR A 185 13.05 5.36 20.39
CA THR A 185 13.43 4.38 21.40
C THR A 185 12.21 3.66 22.00
N ASP A 186 12.41 2.40 22.41
CA ASP A 186 11.39 1.61 23.13
C ASP A 186 10.82 2.34 24.36
N ALA A 187 11.67 3.07 25.09
CA ALA A 187 11.25 3.84 26.25
C ALA A 187 10.36 5.05 25.88
N ALA A 188 10.60 5.68 24.73
CA ALA A 188 9.75 6.79 24.27
C ALA A 188 8.35 6.31 23.90
N VAL A 189 8.26 5.17 23.20
CA VAL A 189 6.97 4.56 22.83
C VAL A 189 6.22 4.05 24.06
N ALA A 190 6.91 3.36 24.97
CA ALA A 190 6.35 2.93 26.25
C ALA A 190 5.82 4.12 27.09
N GLY A 191 6.55 5.25 27.09
CA GLY A 191 6.15 6.49 27.75
C GLY A 191 4.83 7.04 27.19
N LEU A 192 4.68 7.05 25.87
CA LEU A 192 3.42 7.48 25.23
C LEU A 192 2.28 6.50 25.53
N ILE A 193 2.50 5.19 25.44
CA ILE A 193 1.47 4.18 25.73
C ILE A 193 0.98 4.28 27.18
N SER A 194 1.89 4.57 28.11
CA SER A 194 1.55 4.67 29.54
C SER A 194 0.49 5.74 29.86
N VAL A 195 0.32 6.74 28.99
CA VAL A 195 -0.70 7.79 29.16
C VAL A 195 -2.00 7.51 28.42
N LEU A 196 -2.14 6.39 27.70
CA LEU A 196 -3.31 6.05 26.87
C LEU A 196 -4.10 4.84 27.45
N PRO A 197 -4.88 5.04 28.53
CA PRO A 197 -5.50 3.92 29.25
C PRO A 197 -6.62 3.20 28.49
N ASN A 198 -7.25 3.86 27.51
CA ASN A 198 -8.37 3.32 26.73
C ASN A 198 -7.94 2.86 25.32
N LEU A 199 -6.64 2.64 25.11
CA LEU A 199 -6.12 2.20 23.82
C LEU A 199 -6.66 0.81 23.43
N GLU A 200 -7.30 0.73 22.26
CA GLU A 200 -7.85 -0.51 21.70
C GLU A 200 -7.01 -1.01 20.52
N LEU A 201 -6.48 -0.10 19.68
CA LEU A 201 -5.79 -0.44 18.44
C LEU A 201 -4.41 0.23 18.38
N LEU A 202 -3.36 -0.57 18.22
CA LEU A 202 -1.98 -0.11 18.11
C LEU A 202 -1.35 -0.51 16.78
N ASN A 203 -0.65 0.40 16.12
CA ASN A 203 0.17 0.06 14.96
C ASN A 203 1.56 0.70 15.09
N LEU A 204 2.58 -0.14 15.28
CA LEU A 204 4.00 0.22 15.42
C LEU A 204 4.86 -0.31 14.26
N LYS A 205 4.25 -0.61 13.11
CA LYS A 205 4.96 -1.17 11.96
C LYS A 205 6.19 -0.33 11.59
N GLY A 206 7.35 -0.97 11.44
CA GLY A 206 8.60 -0.29 11.04
C GLY A 206 9.30 0.50 12.15
N CYS A 207 8.81 0.44 13.39
CA CYS A 207 9.49 0.99 14.56
C CYS A 207 10.54 0.00 15.08
N SER A 208 11.67 -0.11 14.39
CA SER A 208 12.68 -1.16 14.55
C SER A 208 13.44 -1.19 15.89
N LEU A 209 13.22 -0.22 16.78
CA LEU A 209 13.80 -0.19 18.12
C LEU A 209 12.80 -0.54 19.23
N VAL A 210 11.52 -0.73 18.91
CA VAL A 210 10.47 -1.16 19.85
C VAL A 210 10.70 -2.61 20.27
N ALA A 211 10.61 -2.88 21.57
CA ALA A 211 10.87 -4.18 22.19
C ALA A 211 10.01 -4.36 23.47
N GLY A 212 10.53 -5.06 24.49
CA GLY A 212 9.78 -5.48 25.67
C GLY A 212 9.24 -4.36 26.56
N LYS A 213 9.86 -3.17 26.64
CA LYS A 213 9.33 -2.10 27.52
C LYS A 213 7.97 -1.60 27.03
N THR A 214 7.81 -1.54 25.72
CA THR A 214 6.52 -1.22 25.08
C THR A 214 5.46 -2.25 25.44
N VAL A 215 5.80 -3.54 25.42
CA VAL A 215 4.89 -4.63 25.81
C VAL A 215 4.52 -4.56 27.29
N ASP A 216 5.49 -4.32 28.17
CA ASP A 216 5.24 -4.12 29.60
C ASP A 216 4.25 -2.98 29.85
N ALA A 217 4.40 -1.86 29.11
CA ALA A 217 3.50 -0.74 29.21
C ALA A 217 2.07 -1.10 28.74
N LEU A 218 1.94 -1.84 27.65
CA LEU A 218 0.64 -2.28 27.13
C LEU A 218 -0.09 -3.15 28.15
N VAL A 219 0.56 -4.21 28.64
CA VAL A 219 -0.01 -5.15 29.61
C VAL A 219 -0.43 -4.43 30.89
N LYS A 220 0.37 -3.47 31.38
CA LYS A 220 0.08 -2.75 32.63
C LYS A 220 -0.97 -1.66 32.50
N ARG A 221 -1.14 -1.04 31.32
CA ARG A 221 -1.86 0.24 31.20
C ARG A 221 -3.01 0.23 30.19
N CYS A 222 -3.09 -0.74 29.29
CA CYS A 222 -4.07 -0.75 28.19
C CYS A 222 -4.95 -2.00 28.24
N PRO A 223 -5.84 -2.15 29.24
CA PRO A 223 -6.66 -3.36 29.41
C PRO A 223 -7.67 -3.60 28.28
N LYS A 224 -7.97 -2.57 27.46
CA LYS A 224 -8.93 -2.64 26.36
C LYS A 224 -8.30 -2.98 25.00
N LEU A 225 -7.02 -3.36 24.97
CA LEU A 225 -6.32 -3.62 23.72
C LEU A 225 -6.96 -4.80 22.96
N LYS A 226 -7.50 -4.52 21.78
CA LYS A 226 -8.13 -5.47 20.86
C LYS A 226 -7.28 -5.77 19.64
N GLY A 227 -6.28 -4.96 19.33
CA GLY A 227 -5.47 -5.23 18.16
C GLY A 227 -4.13 -4.53 18.13
N PHE A 228 -3.12 -5.23 17.64
CA PHE A 228 -1.79 -4.67 17.45
C PHE A 228 -1.13 -5.10 16.15
N ASN A 229 -0.36 -4.19 15.57
CA ASN A 229 0.59 -4.47 14.50
C ASN A 229 1.99 -4.09 14.97
N LEU A 230 2.83 -5.11 15.17
CA LEU A 230 4.21 -5.02 15.66
C LEU A 230 5.20 -5.55 14.60
N LYS A 231 4.82 -5.52 13.32
CA LYS A 231 5.72 -5.88 12.23
C LYS A 231 6.97 -5.00 12.20
N GLN A 232 8.12 -5.59 11.85
CA GLN A 232 9.42 -4.93 11.78
C GLN A 232 9.83 -4.26 13.10
N THR A 233 9.49 -4.89 14.23
CA THR A 233 9.94 -4.52 15.58
C THR A 233 10.92 -5.56 16.13
N LYS A 234 11.43 -5.39 17.36
CA LYS A 234 12.34 -6.32 18.04
C LYS A 234 11.64 -7.20 19.09
N ILE A 235 10.34 -7.38 18.96
CA ILE A 235 9.54 -8.27 19.80
C ILE A 235 9.97 -9.72 19.54
N ARG A 236 10.12 -10.51 20.61
CA ARG A 236 10.44 -11.95 20.53
C ARG A 236 9.27 -12.77 21.06
N GLU A 237 9.46 -14.08 21.10
CA GLU A 237 8.46 -15.05 21.54
C GLU A 237 7.97 -14.78 22.96
N ALA A 238 8.87 -14.47 23.91
CA ALA A 238 8.51 -14.18 25.29
C ALA A 238 7.57 -12.97 25.40
N GLU A 239 7.88 -11.88 24.69
CA GLU A 239 7.02 -10.70 24.70
C GLU A 239 5.69 -10.93 23.97
N LEU A 240 5.68 -11.75 22.91
CA LEU A 240 4.43 -12.14 22.23
C LEU A 240 3.54 -13.00 23.14
N LYS A 241 4.12 -13.96 23.86
CA LYS A 241 3.39 -14.80 24.83
C LYS A 241 2.71 -13.94 25.90
N LEU A 242 3.41 -12.95 26.46
CA LEU A 242 2.83 -12.00 27.43
C LEU A 242 1.62 -11.25 26.87
N LEU A 243 1.66 -10.84 25.59
CA LEU A 243 0.51 -10.18 24.95
C LEU A 243 -0.66 -11.13 24.72
N LEU A 244 -0.38 -12.37 24.32
CA LEU A 244 -1.40 -13.39 24.10
C LEU A 244 -2.06 -13.81 25.41
N ASP A 245 -1.28 -14.01 26.48
CA ASP A 245 -1.78 -14.32 27.82
C ASP A 245 -2.64 -13.17 28.38
N ALA A 246 -2.24 -11.91 28.14
CA ALA A 246 -2.98 -10.75 28.64
C ALA A 246 -4.25 -10.43 27.85
N PHE A 247 -4.25 -10.61 26.52
CA PHE A 247 -5.30 -10.09 25.63
C PHE A 247 -5.98 -11.13 24.73
N GLY A 248 -5.57 -12.40 24.77
CA GLY A 248 -6.00 -13.43 23.83
C GLY A 248 -7.53 -13.55 23.65
N GLY A 249 -8.29 -13.51 24.75
CA GLY A 249 -9.76 -13.62 24.72
C GLY A 249 -10.51 -12.42 24.13
N GLN A 250 -9.83 -11.28 23.92
CA GLN A 250 -10.42 -10.06 23.34
C GLN A 250 -9.74 -9.61 22.04
N LEU A 251 -8.66 -10.28 21.63
CA LEU A 251 -7.87 -9.87 20.48
C LEU A 251 -8.64 -10.11 19.17
N GLU A 252 -8.75 -9.06 18.37
CA GLU A 252 -9.36 -9.05 17.04
C GLU A 252 -8.31 -8.98 15.93
N ARG A 253 -7.15 -8.36 16.19
CA ARG A 253 -6.09 -8.15 15.19
C ARG A 253 -4.71 -8.48 15.75
N LEU A 254 -4.06 -9.47 15.18
CA LEU A 254 -2.71 -9.90 15.52
C LEU A 254 -1.84 -9.80 14.27
N LYS A 255 -0.94 -8.80 14.22
CA LYS A 255 0.05 -8.71 13.14
C LYS A 255 1.46 -8.62 13.70
N VAL A 256 2.22 -9.70 13.53
CA VAL A 256 3.63 -9.81 13.90
C VAL A 256 4.41 -10.47 12.77
N ASP A 257 5.68 -10.14 12.65
CA ASP A 257 6.65 -10.81 11.78
C ASP A 257 7.98 -10.95 12.52
N GLY A 258 8.92 -11.73 11.98
CA GLY A 258 10.27 -11.83 12.54
C GLY A 258 10.41 -12.52 13.90
N VAL A 259 9.32 -13.00 14.51
CA VAL A 259 9.37 -13.82 15.73
C VAL A 259 9.67 -15.27 15.36
N THR A 260 10.76 -15.80 15.91
CA THR A 260 11.08 -17.24 15.86
C THR A 260 10.56 -17.89 17.13
N SER A 261 9.84 -18.99 16.99
CA SER A 261 9.42 -19.84 18.11
C SER A 261 9.76 -21.27 17.79
N ARG A 262 10.22 -21.99 18.82
CA ARG A 262 10.58 -23.42 18.72
C ARG A 262 9.36 -24.34 18.86
N ASN A 263 8.27 -23.83 19.43
CA ASN A 263 7.06 -24.60 19.65
C ASN A 263 5.82 -23.70 19.48
N VAL A 264 5.32 -23.67 18.25
CA VAL A 264 4.13 -22.89 17.89
C VAL A 264 2.89 -23.39 18.62
N GLU A 265 2.82 -24.69 18.89
CA GLU A 265 1.77 -25.24 19.71
C GLU A 265 1.87 -24.61 21.09
N GLU A 266 3.01 -24.61 21.79
CA GLU A 266 3.11 -23.97 23.11
C GLU A 266 2.77 -22.46 23.12
N LEU A 267 3.03 -21.74 22.02
CA LEU A 267 2.67 -20.33 21.89
C LEU A 267 1.15 -20.11 21.86
N PHE A 268 0.39 -21.04 21.27
CA PHE A 268 -1.08 -20.92 21.11
C PHE A 268 -1.91 -21.95 21.89
N ALA A 269 -1.33 -23.04 22.40
CA ALA A 269 -2.00 -24.26 22.88
C ALA A 269 -2.77 -24.05 24.18
N LEU A 270 -2.44 -23.00 24.92
CA LEU A 270 -3.13 -22.68 26.18
C LEU A 270 -4.46 -21.97 25.96
N SER A 271 -4.83 -21.58 24.72
CA SER A 271 -6.03 -20.76 24.48
C SER A 271 -6.59 -20.86 23.06
N THR A 272 -7.90 -20.66 22.95
CA THR A 272 -8.54 -20.35 21.66
C THR A 272 -8.64 -18.83 21.49
N TYR A 273 -8.58 -18.36 20.25
CA TYR A 273 -8.63 -16.94 19.91
C TYR A 273 -9.83 -16.64 19.00
N PRO A 274 -11.07 -16.81 19.51
CA PRO A 274 -12.28 -16.82 18.70
C PRO A 274 -12.63 -15.46 18.10
N LYS A 275 -12.01 -14.37 18.56
CA LYS A 275 -12.28 -13.01 18.06
C LYS A 275 -11.27 -12.54 17.02
N ILE A 276 -10.16 -13.26 16.81
CA ILE A 276 -9.14 -12.82 15.85
C ILE A 276 -9.71 -12.92 14.43
N THR A 277 -9.84 -11.76 13.80
CA THR A 277 -10.31 -11.63 12.41
C THR A 277 -9.16 -11.35 11.45
N HIS A 278 -8.12 -10.63 11.90
CA HIS A 278 -6.95 -10.28 11.10
C HIS A 278 -5.70 -10.90 11.71
N LEU A 279 -5.10 -11.83 10.99
CA LEU A 279 -4.00 -12.64 11.49
C LEU A 279 -2.80 -12.57 10.53
N CYS A 280 -1.64 -12.21 11.07
CA CYS A 280 -0.35 -12.37 10.42
C CYS A 280 0.55 -13.13 11.39
N ILE A 281 0.90 -14.36 11.01
CA ILE A 281 1.74 -15.26 11.80
C ILE A 281 3.17 -15.18 11.24
N PRO A 282 4.20 -15.00 12.09
CA PRO A 282 5.61 -15.01 11.72
C PRO A 282 6.06 -16.21 10.86
N ALA A 283 7.17 -16.03 10.16
CA ALA A 283 7.74 -16.98 9.20
C ALA A 283 8.51 -18.15 9.83
N TYR A 284 9.20 -17.87 10.94
CA TYR A 284 10.25 -18.75 11.47
C TYR A 284 9.74 -19.80 12.46
N PHE A 285 8.46 -20.13 12.40
CA PHE A 285 7.85 -21.18 13.20
C PHE A 285 8.26 -22.60 12.77
N LEU A 286 9.03 -22.74 11.68
CA LEU A 286 9.34 -24.01 11.02
C LEU A 286 10.84 -24.18 10.70
N ASP A 287 11.73 -23.32 11.21
CA ASP A 287 13.15 -23.35 10.86
C ASP A 287 13.89 -24.51 11.57
N GLY A 288 13.82 -25.69 10.96
CA GLY A 288 14.80 -26.76 11.15
C GLY A 288 15.94 -26.74 10.13
N ALA A 289 16.01 -25.76 9.22
CA ALA A 289 16.90 -25.86 8.06
C ALA A 289 17.25 -24.52 7.37
N GLY A 290 17.77 -23.50 8.07
CA GLY A 290 17.97 -22.23 7.36
C GLY A 290 18.91 -21.16 7.87
N LYS A 291 19.86 -21.45 8.78
CA LYS A 291 21.20 -20.81 8.87
C LYS A 291 21.95 -21.39 10.07
N ARG A 292 22.74 -22.44 9.82
CA ARG A 292 23.82 -22.88 10.73
C ARG A 292 24.89 -21.78 10.84
N ASN A 293 24.64 -20.76 11.63
CA ASN A 293 25.75 -20.13 12.34
C ASN A 293 26.30 -21.20 13.29
N LYS A 294 27.61 -21.44 13.22
CA LYS A 294 28.34 -22.43 14.02
C LYS A 294 27.94 -22.36 15.50
N VAL A 295 26.98 -23.18 15.92
CA VAL A 295 26.76 -23.52 17.33
C VAL A 295 27.48 -24.86 17.57
N PRO A 296 28.31 -25.01 18.61
CA PRO A 296 29.04 -26.24 18.86
C PRO A 296 28.08 -27.41 19.10
N SER A 297 28.35 -28.52 18.41
CA SER A 297 27.55 -29.73 18.42
C SER A 297 27.70 -30.51 19.73
N THR A 298 26.92 -30.17 20.74
CA THR A 298 26.62 -31.06 21.89
C THR A 298 25.24 -30.72 22.45
N ALA A 299 24.19 -31.02 21.71
CA ALA A 299 22.84 -31.20 22.26
C ALA A 299 22.06 -32.14 21.32
N GLN A 300 21.53 -33.21 21.89
CA GLN A 300 20.70 -34.20 21.22
C GLN A 300 19.47 -33.56 20.57
N SER A 301 19.01 -34.22 19.52
CA SER A 301 17.90 -33.86 18.64
C SER A 301 16.55 -33.74 19.37
N ASP A 302 16.14 -32.51 19.69
CA ASP A 302 14.71 -32.18 19.80
C ASP A 302 14.23 -31.74 18.40
N ARG A 303 13.24 -32.44 17.86
CA ARG A 303 12.68 -32.17 16.53
C ARG A 303 11.80 -30.93 16.59
N ASP A 304 11.97 -29.99 15.65
CA ASP A 304 11.00 -28.92 15.41
C ASP A 304 9.63 -29.54 15.08
N VAL A 305 8.61 -29.21 15.87
CA VAL A 305 7.23 -29.69 15.66
C VAL A 305 6.55 -28.76 14.65
N PRO A 306 6.10 -29.26 13.49
CA PRO A 306 5.41 -28.44 12.52
C PRO A 306 4.07 -27.95 13.09
N PHE A 307 3.71 -26.70 12.77
CA PHE A 307 2.43 -26.14 13.19
C PHE A 307 1.24 -26.99 12.71
N ASP A 308 0.30 -27.27 13.60
CA ASP A 308 -0.88 -28.06 13.33
C ASP A 308 -1.97 -27.27 12.58
N TRP A 309 -1.93 -27.37 11.25
CA TRP A 309 -2.92 -26.77 10.36
C TRP A 309 -4.30 -27.43 10.39
N ALA A 310 -4.41 -28.66 10.88
CA ALA A 310 -5.69 -29.37 10.95
C ALA A 310 -6.59 -28.74 12.03
N HIS A 311 -5.98 -28.23 13.10
CA HIS A 311 -6.67 -27.56 14.21
C HIS A 311 -6.68 -26.02 14.09
N PHE A 312 -6.19 -25.45 12.99
CA PHE A 312 -6.13 -24.00 12.80
C PHE A 312 -7.49 -23.32 12.99
N SER A 313 -8.57 -23.89 12.43
CA SER A 313 -9.94 -23.37 12.58
C SER A 313 -10.48 -23.45 14.02
N GLN A 314 -9.94 -24.35 14.85
CA GLN A 314 -10.32 -24.46 16.27
C GLN A 314 -9.63 -23.37 17.10
N ILE A 315 -8.36 -23.08 16.79
CA ILE A 315 -7.60 -22.00 17.43
C ILE A 315 -8.12 -20.62 16.97
N PHE A 316 -8.36 -20.46 15.67
CA PHE A 316 -8.72 -19.18 15.03
C PHE A 316 -10.01 -19.30 14.20
N SER A 317 -11.15 -19.39 14.87
CA SER A 317 -12.45 -19.66 14.23
C SER A 317 -13.04 -18.50 13.42
N SER A 318 -12.64 -17.25 13.69
CA SER A 318 -13.22 -16.05 13.07
C SER A 318 -12.30 -15.34 12.06
N VAL A 319 -11.23 -16.00 11.59
CA VAL A 319 -10.27 -15.38 10.67
C VAL A 319 -10.95 -15.03 9.35
N THR A 320 -10.89 -13.74 9.00
CA THR A 320 -11.38 -13.20 7.73
C THR A 320 -10.24 -12.67 6.87
N HIS A 321 -9.10 -12.32 7.48
CA HIS A 321 -7.94 -11.80 6.77
C HIS A 321 -6.66 -12.48 7.24
N LEU A 322 -6.00 -13.18 6.32
CA LEU A 322 -4.72 -13.84 6.54
C LEU A 322 -3.63 -13.10 5.75
N TYR A 323 -2.67 -12.52 6.45
CA TYR A 323 -1.65 -11.58 5.95
C TYR A 323 -0.26 -12.20 5.96
N PRO A 324 0.72 -11.65 5.18
CA PRO A 324 1.79 -12.43 4.58
C PRO A 324 2.41 -13.43 5.52
N PHE A 325 2.25 -14.68 5.14
CA PHE A 325 2.84 -15.84 5.74
C PHE A 325 4.12 -16.14 4.97
N HIS A 326 5.23 -16.44 5.65
CA HIS A 326 6.47 -16.88 4.99
C HIS A 326 6.83 -18.25 5.54
N PRO A 327 6.24 -19.31 5.01
CA PRO A 327 6.44 -20.60 5.62
C PRO A 327 7.35 -21.51 4.83
N ASP A 328 8.02 -22.36 5.59
CA ASP A 328 8.43 -23.66 5.10
C ASP A 328 7.25 -24.64 5.32
N ILE A 329 6.12 -24.44 4.62
CA ILE A 329 4.95 -25.35 4.72
C ILE A 329 5.39 -26.74 4.22
N PRO A 330 5.24 -27.79 5.04
CA PRO A 330 5.48 -29.15 4.57
C PRO A 330 4.59 -29.51 3.38
N VAL A 331 5.17 -30.28 2.47
CA VAL A 331 4.44 -30.89 1.36
C VAL A 331 3.30 -31.75 1.93
N ASN A 332 2.07 -31.53 1.45
CA ASN A 332 0.79 -32.15 1.89
C ASN A 332 0.10 -31.53 3.12
N THR A 333 0.51 -30.37 3.60
CA THR A 333 -0.26 -29.66 4.62
C THR A 333 -1.64 -29.26 4.08
N VAL A 334 -2.68 -29.62 4.82
CA VAL A 334 -4.06 -29.18 4.57
C VAL A 334 -4.41 -28.10 5.57
N ALA A 335 -4.74 -26.89 5.08
CA ALA A 335 -5.26 -25.83 5.93
C ALA A 335 -6.76 -26.03 6.16
N ASN A 336 -7.14 -26.27 7.41
CA ASN A 336 -8.54 -26.31 7.80
C ASN A 336 -8.97 -24.92 8.28
N LEU A 337 -9.71 -24.21 7.43
CA LEU A 337 -10.33 -22.92 7.72
C LEU A 337 -11.84 -23.08 7.76
N ALA A 338 -12.52 -22.33 8.62
CA ALA A 338 -13.98 -22.26 8.59
C ALA A 338 -14.45 -21.85 7.17
N PRO A 339 -15.33 -22.62 6.51
CA PRO A 339 -15.70 -22.36 5.13
C PRO A 339 -16.44 -21.03 5.00
N GLY A 340 -16.12 -20.27 3.96
CA GLY A 340 -16.80 -19.00 3.63
C GLY A 340 -16.53 -17.83 4.58
N THR A 341 -15.50 -17.90 5.44
CA THR A 341 -15.15 -16.79 6.35
C THR A 341 -14.06 -15.88 5.78
N LEU A 342 -13.13 -16.44 5.00
CA LEU A 342 -11.94 -15.74 4.54
C LEU A 342 -12.30 -14.76 3.43
N GLN A 343 -12.05 -13.47 3.68
CA GLN A 343 -12.23 -12.37 2.74
C GLN A 343 -10.90 -11.98 2.08
N LYS A 344 -9.78 -12.13 2.80
CA LYS A 344 -8.46 -11.80 2.29
C LYS A 344 -7.44 -12.90 2.56
N LEU A 345 -6.79 -13.36 1.49
CA LEU A 345 -5.67 -14.29 1.53
C LEU A 345 -4.44 -13.62 0.93
N ALA A 346 -3.39 -13.47 1.71
CA ALA A 346 -2.18 -12.79 1.30
C ALA A 346 -0.97 -13.68 1.64
N LEU A 347 -0.43 -14.39 0.65
CA LEU A 347 0.63 -15.40 0.79
C LEU A 347 1.94 -15.01 0.11
N ASN A 348 2.91 -14.61 0.94
CA ASN A 348 4.33 -14.33 0.68
C ASN A 348 4.74 -13.41 -0.49
N LEU A 349 5.65 -12.47 -0.25
CA LEU A 349 6.54 -11.85 -1.25
C LEU A 349 7.96 -11.95 -0.69
N GLY A 350 8.90 -12.54 -1.44
CA GLY A 350 10.32 -12.58 -1.05
C GLY A 350 10.78 -13.78 -0.20
N GLY A 351 10.01 -14.86 -0.08
CA GLY A 351 10.35 -16.03 0.75
C GLY A 351 10.25 -17.41 0.09
N SER A 352 10.22 -18.47 0.90
CA SER A 352 10.05 -19.86 0.44
C SER A 352 8.76 -20.03 -0.36
N PRO A 353 8.77 -20.83 -1.43
CA PRO A 353 7.56 -21.09 -2.21
C PRO A 353 6.47 -21.75 -1.35
N VAL A 354 5.22 -21.37 -1.61
CA VAL A 354 4.05 -22.01 -0.99
C VAL A 354 3.58 -23.16 -1.88
N PRO A 355 3.33 -24.37 -1.32
CA PRO A 355 2.80 -25.48 -2.11
C PRO A 355 1.44 -25.17 -2.72
N VAL A 356 1.27 -25.47 -4.01
CA VAL A 356 0.04 -25.18 -4.77
C VAL A 356 -1.21 -25.80 -4.12
N ASP A 357 -1.13 -27.05 -3.66
CA ASP A 357 -2.27 -27.78 -3.07
C ASP A 357 -2.75 -27.15 -1.77
N PHE A 358 -1.85 -26.56 -0.99
CA PHE A 358 -2.20 -25.83 0.23
C PHE A 358 -3.09 -24.63 -0.11
N ILE A 359 -2.71 -23.88 -1.15
CA ILE A 359 -3.48 -22.72 -1.62
C ILE A 359 -4.82 -23.19 -2.19
N THR A 360 -4.81 -24.22 -3.04
CA THR A 360 -6.02 -24.79 -3.64
C THR A 360 -7.04 -25.24 -2.58
N GLY A 361 -6.57 -25.94 -1.53
CA GLY A 361 -7.41 -26.37 -0.42
C GLY A 361 -8.08 -25.20 0.32
N ILE A 362 -7.32 -24.12 0.57
CA ILE A 362 -7.89 -22.90 1.14
C ILE A 362 -8.96 -22.34 0.20
N VAL A 363 -8.63 -22.10 -1.07
CA VAL A 363 -9.52 -21.41 -2.02
C VAL A 363 -10.83 -22.18 -2.23
N HIS A 364 -10.78 -23.52 -2.31
CA HIS A 364 -11.98 -24.35 -2.44
C HIS A 364 -13.00 -24.13 -1.33
N SER A 365 -12.54 -23.91 -0.09
CA SER A 365 -13.43 -23.65 1.05
C SER A 365 -13.95 -22.21 1.11
N GLN A 366 -13.45 -21.29 0.27
CA GLN A 366 -13.64 -19.83 0.40
C GLN A 366 -14.14 -19.14 -0.88
N THR A 367 -14.65 -19.89 -1.86
CA THR A 367 -15.12 -19.37 -3.16
C THR A 367 -16.21 -18.30 -3.03
N ALA A 368 -17.08 -18.39 -2.02
CA ALA A 368 -18.18 -17.45 -1.79
C ALA A 368 -17.80 -16.19 -0.97
N SER A 369 -16.60 -16.13 -0.41
CA SER A 369 -16.18 -15.11 0.55
C SER A 369 -14.95 -14.31 0.15
N LEU A 370 -14.02 -14.91 -0.62
CA LEU A 370 -12.78 -14.27 -1.02
C LEU A 370 -13.02 -13.00 -1.84
N LYS A 371 -12.44 -11.90 -1.37
CA LYS A 371 -12.45 -10.57 -2.01
C LYS A 371 -11.06 -10.11 -2.44
N SER A 372 -10.02 -10.54 -1.74
CA SER A 372 -8.65 -10.11 -2.00
C SER A 372 -7.70 -11.31 -1.91
N VAL A 373 -6.99 -11.59 -2.98
CA VAL A 373 -6.00 -12.68 -3.05
C VAL A 373 -4.70 -12.12 -3.59
N HIS A 374 -3.66 -12.20 -2.75
CA HIS A 374 -2.31 -11.81 -3.11
C HIS A 374 -1.38 -13.01 -2.97
N LEU A 375 -0.79 -13.46 -4.07
CA LEU A 375 0.10 -14.62 -4.13
C LEU A 375 1.49 -14.18 -4.55
N GLY A 376 2.51 -14.74 -3.93
CA GLY A 376 3.88 -14.66 -4.45
C GLY A 376 4.31 -15.97 -5.08
N HIS A 377 5.46 -16.46 -4.63
CA HIS A 377 6.04 -17.67 -5.19
C HIS A 377 5.24 -18.93 -4.78
N VAL A 378 4.71 -19.63 -5.79
CA VAL A 378 4.02 -20.92 -5.65
C VAL A 378 4.89 -22.03 -6.24
N GLU A 379 4.87 -23.22 -5.65
CA GLU A 379 5.58 -24.42 -6.11
C GLU A 379 4.65 -25.64 -6.20
N GLY A 380 4.88 -26.50 -7.20
CA GLY A 380 4.16 -27.77 -7.38
C GLY A 380 4.88 -28.95 -6.72
N GLN A 381 4.12 -29.89 -6.14
CA GLN A 381 4.71 -30.95 -5.31
C GLN A 381 5.48 -32.04 -6.07
N ARG A 382 5.05 -32.41 -7.29
CA ARG A 382 5.58 -33.58 -8.02
C ARG A 382 5.41 -33.43 -9.52
N GLY A 383 6.45 -32.91 -10.18
CA GLY A 383 6.49 -32.75 -11.62
C GLY A 383 5.89 -31.43 -12.12
N PRO A 384 6.15 -31.09 -13.39
CA PRO A 384 5.87 -29.75 -13.90
C PRO A 384 4.34 -29.59 -14.11
N GLY A 385 3.73 -28.65 -13.36
CA GLY A 385 2.37 -28.13 -13.62
C GLY A 385 1.20 -28.77 -12.87
N ARG A 386 1.41 -29.89 -12.16
CA ARG A 386 0.32 -30.51 -11.37
C ARG A 386 -0.15 -29.55 -10.25
N GLY A 387 -1.47 -29.40 -10.12
CA GLY A 387 -2.14 -28.56 -9.11
C GLY A 387 -2.43 -27.12 -9.54
N PHE A 388 -1.69 -26.57 -10.52
CA PHE A 388 -1.91 -25.18 -10.99
C PHE A 388 -3.22 -25.03 -11.77
N GLU A 389 -3.59 -26.01 -12.59
CA GLU A 389 -4.86 -26.03 -13.31
C GLU A 389 -6.05 -26.04 -12.33
N GLU A 390 -5.97 -26.89 -11.29
CA GLU A 390 -6.97 -26.96 -10.23
C GLU A 390 -7.06 -25.64 -9.44
N LEU A 391 -5.91 -25.03 -9.14
CA LEU A 391 -5.85 -23.71 -8.49
C LEU A 391 -6.54 -22.64 -9.34
N GLY A 392 -6.27 -22.61 -10.65
CA GLY A 392 -6.92 -21.71 -11.61
C GLY A 392 -8.45 -21.90 -11.62
N MET A 393 -8.90 -23.15 -11.71
CA MET A 393 -10.33 -23.50 -11.64
C MET A 393 -10.96 -23.12 -10.29
N ALA A 394 -10.24 -23.27 -9.18
CA ALA A 394 -10.72 -22.88 -7.86
C ALA A 394 -10.96 -21.37 -7.76
N PHE A 395 -10.02 -20.55 -8.26
CA PHE A 395 -10.21 -19.10 -8.33
C PHE A 395 -11.31 -18.68 -9.30
N LYS A 396 -11.44 -19.38 -10.43
CA LYS A 396 -12.53 -19.13 -11.39
C LYS A 396 -13.91 -19.29 -10.76
N LYS A 397 -14.06 -20.20 -9.78
CA LYS A 397 -15.30 -20.39 -9.01
C LYS A 397 -15.57 -19.32 -7.95
N CYS A 398 -14.61 -18.42 -7.66
CA CYS A 398 -14.86 -17.32 -6.74
C CYS A 398 -15.96 -16.38 -7.26
N THR A 399 -16.66 -15.67 -6.37
CA THR A 399 -17.78 -14.79 -6.79
C THR A 399 -17.65 -13.33 -6.35
N LYS A 400 -16.74 -13.02 -5.40
CA LYS A 400 -16.62 -11.69 -4.79
C LYS A 400 -15.25 -11.05 -4.93
N MET A 401 -14.39 -11.56 -5.82
CA MET A 401 -13.00 -11.08 -5.95
C MET A 401 -12.97 -9.62 -6.43
N GLU A 402 -12.30 -8.75 -5.68
CA GLU A 402 -12.10 -7.33 -5.98
C GLU A 402 -10.62 -6.98 -6.20
N ASP A 403 -9.69 -7.74 -5.62
CA ASP A 403 -8.24 -7.52 -5.73
C ASP A 403 -7.51 -8.85 -5.92
N PHE A 404 -7.04 -9.12 -7.14
CA PHE A 404 -6.28 -10.33 -7.47
C PHE A 404 -4.87 -9.99 -7.92
N ARG A 405 -3.88 -10.48 -7.18
CA ARG A 405 -2.46 -10.24 -7.43
C ARG A 405 -1.67 -11.51 -7.35
N TRP A 406 -0.75 -11.68 -8.29
CA TRP A 406 0.17 -12.79 -8.32
C TRP A 406 1.56 -12.31 -8.77
N ALA A 407 2.56 -12.52 -7.94
CA ALA A 407 3.94 -12.14 -8.21
C ALA A 407 4.85 -13.37 -8.31
N CYS A 408 5.36 -13.64 -9.50
CA CYS A 408 6.38 -14.66 -9.73
C CYS A 408 7.78 -14.02 -9.60
N GLU A 409 8.56 -14.45 -8.61
CA GLU A 409 9.93 -13.96 -8.42
C GLU A 409 10.97 -14.82 -9.18
N GLY A 410 12.10 -14.22 -9.55
CA GLY A 410 13.12 -14.85 -10.41
C GLY A 410 13.87 -16.05 -9.83
N LYS A 411 13.57 -16.49 -8.60
CA LYS A 411 14.08 -17.75 -8.03
C LYS A 411 13.28 -18.98 -8.49
N SER A 412 12.07 -18.77 -9.01
CA SER A 412 11.24 -19.84 -9.56
C SER A 412 11.82 -20.36 -10.89
N GLY A 413 11.78 -21.67 -11.11
CA GLY A 413 12.10 -22.26 -12.42
C GLY A 413 11.15 -21.74 -13.52
N GLN A 414 11.64 -21.63 -14.76
CA GLN A 414 10.86 -21.07 -15.88
C GLN A 414 9.50 -21.79 -16.06
N ASP A 415 9.45 -23.10 -15.85
CA ASP A 415 8.22 -23.88 -15.92
C ASP A 415 7.18 -23.46 -14.87
N MET A 416 7.60 -23.19 -13.63
CA MET A 416 6.68 -22.75 -12.56
C MET A 416 6.07 -21.37 -12.84
N GLN A 417 6.84 -20.49 -13.48
CA GLN A 417 6.36 -19.19 -13.93
C GLN A 417 5.30 -19.37 -15.02
N ARG A 418 5.52 -20.27 -15.98
CA ARG A 418 4.54 -20.62 -17.02
C ARG A 418 3.24 -21.15 -16.41
N TYR A 419 3.29 -22.10 -15.49
CA TYR A 419 2.10 -22.66 -14.87
C TYR A 419 1.32 -21.64 -14.02
N SER A 420 2.03 -20.72 -13.37
CA SER A 420 1.40 -19.60 -12.66
C SER A 420 0.63 -18.69 -13.61
N VAL A 421 1.18 -18.40 -14.80
CA VAL A 421 0.51 -17.62 -15.85
C VAL A 421 -0.72 -18.36 -16.40
N GLU A 422 -0.61 -19.66 -16.65
CA GLU A 422 -1.73 -20.50 -17.12
C GLU A 422 -2.88 -20.52 -16.08
N ALA A 423 -2.56 -20.74 -14.80
CA ALA A 423 -3.53 -20.71 -13.70
C ALA A 423 -4.18 -19.33 -13.53
N TYR A 424 -3.38 -18.26 -13.63
CA TYR A 424 -3.88 -16.88 -13.58
C TYR A 424 -4.86 -16.61 -14.72
N GLY A 425 -4.54 -17.04 -15.94
CA GLY A 425 -5.43 -16.91 -17.10
C GLY A 425 -6.75 -17.65 -16.92
N GLU A 426 -6.72 -18.89 -16.41
CA GLU A 426 -7.95 -19.66 -16.10
C GLU A 426 -8.79 -18.96 -15.01
N ALA A 427 -8.14 -18.49 -13.94
CA ALA A 427 -8.79 -17.81 -12.83
C ALA A 427 -9.58 -16.57 -13.31
N MET A 428 -8.98 -15.78 -14.19
CA MET A 428 -9.57 -14.56 -14.71
C MET A 428 -10.88 -14.81 -15.46
N GLY A 429 -11.15 -16.03 -15.96
CA GLY A 429 -12.43 -16.40 -16.58
C GLY A 429 -13.62 -16.57 -15.63
N GLY A 430 -13.52 -16.14 -14.36
CA GLY A 430 -14.57 -16.26 -13.35
C GLY A 430 -15.59 -15.11 -13.37
N PRO A 431 -16.75 -15.26 -12.69
CA PRO A 431 -17.81 -14.26 -12.67
C PRO A 431 -17.43 -12.96 -11.93
N TRP A 432 -16.35 -13.02 -11.14
CA TRP A 432 -15.82 -11.91 -10.35
C TRP A 432 -15.11 -10.83 -11.16
N GLN A 433 -14.95 -10.98 -12.47
CA GLN A 433 -14.56 -9.89 -13.36
C GLN A 433 -15.46 -8.65 -13.20
N SER A 434 -16.74 -8.88 -12.87
CA SER A 434 -17.73 -7.84 -12.61
C SER A 434 -17.45 -7.01 -11.34
N THR A 435 -16.60 -7.51 -10.45
CA THR A 435 -16.24 -6.88 -9.17
C THR A 435 -14.76 -6.51 -9.06
N LEU A 436 -13.92 -6.95 -10.01
CA LEU A 436 -12.47 -6.79 -9.98
C LEU A 436 -12.02 -5.33 -10.16
N LYS A 437 -11.46 -4.74 -9.09
CA LYS A 437 -10.90 -3.38 -9.07
C LYS A 437 -9.39 -3.37 -9.27
N VAL A 438 -8.69 -4.40 -8.84
CA VAL A 438 -7.23 -4.48 -8.93
C VAL A 438 -6.81 -5.82 -9.51
N SER A 439 -5.96 -5.76 -10.52
CA SER A 439 -5.37 -6.92 -11.18
C SER A 439 -3.86 -6.68 -11.34
N ALA A 440 -3.05 -7.60 -10.81
CA ALA A 440 -1.60 -7.50 -10.93
C ALA A 440 -0.97 -8.87 -11.16
N MET A 441 -0.24 -9.02 -12.26
CA MET A 441 0.60 -10.20 -12.53
C MET A 441 2.04 -9.73 -12.73
N THR A 442 2.93 -10.04 -11.78
CA THR A 442 4.35 -9.66 -11.86
C THR A 442 5.18 -10.85 -12.33
N LEU A 443 5.90 -10.68 -13.44
CA LEU A 443 6.80 -11.69 -13.99
C LEU A 443 8.26 -11.19 -13.95
N PRO A 444 9.25 -12.10 -13.78
CA PRO A 444 10.64 -11.71 -13.84
C PRO A 444 11.08 -11.40 -15.28
N LEU A 445 11.84 -10.32 -15.45
CA LEU A 445 12.26 -9.76 -16.76
C LEU A 445 13.09 -10.71 -17.65
N MET A 446 13.57 -11.83 -17.13
CA MET A 446 14.42 -12.81 -17.86
C MET A 446 13.60 -13.75 -18.76
N LEU A 447 12.27 -13.75 -18.66
CA LEU A 447 11.37 -14.49 -19.55
C LEU A 447 11.00 -13.69 -20.82
N LEU A 448 11.97 -13.06 -21.46
CA LEU A 448 11.80 -12.41 -22.78
C LEU A 448 11.27 -13.36 -23.87
N HIS A 449 11.36 -14.68 -23.62
CA HIS A 449 10.94 -15.77 -24.52
C HIS A 449 9.88 -16.68 -23.91
N LEU A 450 9.09 -16.25 -22.92
CA LEU A 450 7.79 -16.91 -22.74
C LEU A 450 6.96 -16.53 -23.97
N HIS A 451 7.15 -17.28 -25.07
CA HIS A 451 6.21 -17.34 -26.16
C HIS A 451 4.93 -17.81 -25.49
N ILE A 452 4.11 -16.84 -25.13
CA ILE A 452 2.69 -17.01 -24.94
C ILE A 452 2.17 -17.33 -26.36
N SER A 453 2.53 -18.50 -26.89
CA SER A 453 1.88 -19.15 -28.03
C SER A 453 0.56 -19.70 -27.51
N LEU A 454 -0.22 -18.79 -26.95
CA LEU A 454 -1.57 -19.01 -26.51
C LEU A 454 -2.36 -18.98 -27.81
N SER A 455 -2.69 -20.18 -28.27
CA SER A 455 -3.77 -20.41 -29.23
C SER A 455 -4.95 -19.47 -28.94
N GLN A 456 -5.72 -19.16 -29.98
CA GLN A 456 -6.85 -18.21 -29.99
C GLN A 456 -7.86 -18.32 -28.81
N ARG A 457 -7.78 -19.38 -27.98
CA ARG A 457 -8.57 -19.60 -26.76
C ARG A 457 -8.14 -18.83 -25.50
N PHE A 458 -6.88 -18.40 -25.35
CA PHE A 458 -6.38 -17.95 -24.03
C PHE A 458 -6.00 -16.46 -23.93
N TYR A 459 -5.67 -15.80 -25.04
CA TYR A 459 -5.56 -14.33 -25.06
C TYR A 459 -6.83 -13.62 -24.58
N PRO A 460 -8.03 -14.21 -24.74
CA PRO A 460 -9.20 -13.69 -24.08
C PRO A 460 -9.06 -13.62 -22.57
N ASN A 461 -8.64 -14.67 -21.90
CA ASN A 461 -8.98 -14.75 -20.49
C ASN A 461 -8.14 -13.84 -19.56
N VAL A 462 -6.93 -13.40 -19.96
CA VAL A 462 -6.07 -12.55 -19.09
C VAL A 462 -6.59 -11.11 -18.97
N LEU A 463 -7.31 -10.61 -19.97
CA LEU A 463 -7.78 -9.21 -20.05
C LEU A 463 -9.16 -9.03 -20.68
N ILE A 464 -9.71 -10.05 -21.33
CA ILE A 464 -11.00 -10.01 -21.99
C ILE A 464 -12.08 -10.37 -20.99
N ILE A 465 -12.86 -9.34 -20.75
CA ILE A 465 -14.24 -9.42 -20.34
C ILE A 465 -15.00 -9.73 -21.62
N GLU A 466 -15.16 -11.01 -21.91
CA GLU A 466 -16.33 -11.39 -22.71
C GLU A 466 -17.48 -11.34 -21.71
N PRO A 467 -18.65 -10.81 -22.09
CA PRO A 467 -19.83 -10.97 -21.25
C PRO A 467 -19.91 -12.45 -20.90
N TRP A 468 -19.69 -12.77 -19.62
CA TRP A 468 -19.97 -14.10 -19.10
C TRP A 468 -21.34 -14.47 -19.64
N GLU A 469 -21.45 -15.57 -20.40
CA GLU A 469 -22.61 -15.99 -21.20
C GLU A 469 -23.89 -15.21 -20.86
N ALA A 470 -23.99 -13.99 -21.40
CA ALA A 470 -25.20 -13.22 -21.25
C ALA A 470 -26.12 -13.89 -22.24
N GLU A 471 -27.03 -14.71 -21.73
CA GLU A 471 -28.19 -15.21 -22.47
C GLU A 471 -28.58 -14.14 -23.49
N GLU A 472 -28.59 -14.53 -24.77
CA GLU A 472 -28.80 -13.64 -25.90
C GLU A 472 -29.93 -12.64 -25.60
N GLY A 473 -29.58 -11.40 -25.22
CA GLY A 473 -30.58 -10.43 -24.76
C GLY A 473 -30.09 -9.25 -23.90
N VAL A 474 -28.94 -9.32 -23.22
CA VAL A 474 -28.46 -8.20 -22.40
C VAL A 474 -27.48 -7.30 -23.19
N GLY A 475 -28.00 -6.19 -23.71
CA GLY A 475 -27.26 -5.21 -24.50
C GLY A 475 -26.07 -4.55 -23.78
N SER A 476 -24.90 -4.62 -24.42
CA SER A 476 -23.87 -3.58 -24.62
C SER A 476 -23.60 -2.46 -23.59
N SER A 477 -23.73 -2.64 -22.26
CA SER A 477 -23.35 -1.56 -21.31
C SER A 477 -22.52 -1.98 -20.09
N PHE A 478 -21.93 -3.17 -20.10
CA PHE A 478 -21.04 -3.55 -19.01
C PHE A 478 -19.71 -2.75 -19.07
N VAL A 479 -19.53 -1.83 -18.11
CA VAL A 479 -18.26 -1.11 -17.92
C VAL A 479 -17.48 -1.79 -16.79
N PRO A 480 -16.28 -2.31 -17.05
CA PRO A 480 -15.53 -3.00 -16.01
C PRO A 480 -15.13 -2.05 -14.86
N PRO A 481 -15.16 -2.51 -13.60
CA PRO A 481 -14.81 -1.67 -12.45
C PRO A 481 -13.29 -1.51 -12.24
N LEU A 482 -12.45 -2.12 -13.09
CA LEU A 482 -11.00 -2.14 -12.93
C LEU A 482 -10.39 -0.73 -12.79
N GLU A 483 -9.68 -0.51 -11.68
CA GLU A 483 -9.05 0.75 -11.31
C GLU A 483 -7.52 0.70 -11.39
N SER A 484 -6.93 -0.49 -11.20
CA SER A 484 -5.48 -0.68 -11.27
C SER A 484 -5.13 -1.96 -12.01
N LEU A 485 -4.27 -1.83 -13.03
CA LEU A 485 -3.74 -2.94 -13.81
C LEU A 485 -2.21 -2.90 -13.77
N SER A 486 -1.57 -4.03 -13.48
CA SER A 486 -0.11 -4.15 -13.44
C SER A 486 0.35 -5.42 -14.14
N LEU A 487 1.09 -5.27 -15.23
CA LEU A 487 1.60 -6.35 -16.08
C LEU A 487 3.09 -6.14 -16.44
N PRO A 488 4.00 -6.00 -15.46
CA PRO A 488 5.41 -5.79 -15.74
C PRO A 488 6.05 -7.01 -16.42
N GLY A 489 6.94 -6.76 -17.37
CA GLY A 489 7.74 -7.77 -18.07
C GLY A 489 6.95 -8.64 -19.06
N ALA A 490 5.69 -8.32 -19.32
CA ALA A 490 4.88 -9.09 -20.26
C ALA A 490 5.40 -8.91 -21.70
N SER A 491 6.02 -9.96 -22.26
CA SER A 491 6.38 -10.04 -23.67
C SER A 491 5.12 -10.42 -24.47
N ILE A 492 4.28 -9.41 -24.75
CA ILE A 492 3.02 -9.59 -25.47
C ILE A 492 3.30 -9.34 -26.95
N GLU A 493 3.53 -10.41 -27.73
CA GLU A 493 3.53 -10.32 -29.20
C GLU A 493 2.11 -10.03 -29.70
N GLY A 494 1.92 -9.00 -30.53
CA GLY A 494 0.60 -8.57 -31.03
C GLY A 494 0.02 -7.32 -30.34
N THR A 495 0.87 -6.32 -30.11
CA THR A 495 0.65 -5.13 -29.28
C THR A 495 -0.61 -4.27 -29.60
N PRO A 496 -1.18 -4.20 -30.82
CA PRO A 496 -2.37 -3.38 -31.05
C PRO A 496 -3.61 -3.87 -30.28
N ARG A 497 -3.75 -5.19 -30.07
CA ARG A 497 -4.92 -5.76 -29.38
C ARG A 497 -4.91 -5.46 -27.89
N LEU A 498 -3.73 -5.49 -27.24
CA LEU A 498 -3.59 -5.23 -25.81
C LEU A 498 -4.08 -3.82 -25.45
N ALA A 499 -3.58 -2.82 -26.17
CA ALA A 499 -3.92 -1.44 -25.90
C ALA A 499 -5.42 -1.16 -26.18
N LEU A 500 -6.02 -1.81 -27.17
CA LEU A 500 -7.46 -1.76 -27.43
C LEU A 500 -8.29 -2.32 -26.25
N TYR A 501 -7.86 -3.43 -25.65
CA TYR A 501 -8.53 -3.98 -24.47
C TYR A 501 -8.37 -3.08 -23.26
N ILE A 502 -7.16 -2.57 -23.03
CA ILE A 502 -6.90 -1.67 -21.88
C ILE A 502 -7.74 -0.39 -22.01
N ALA A 503 -7.90 0.14 -23.22
CA ALA A 503 -8.70 1.32 -23.51
C ALA A 503 -10.20 1.17 -23.14
N LYS A 504 -10.71 -0.06 -22.94
CA LYS A 504 -12.09 -0.30 -22.48
C LYS A 504 -12.26 -0.01 -20.98
N TYR A 505 -11.19 0.03 -20.19
CA TYR A 505 -11.23 0.27 -18.75
C TYR A 505 -11.40 1.76 -18.41
N ARG A 506 -12.62 2.28 -18.56
CA ARG A 506 -12.95 3.70 -18.29
C ARG A 506 -12.62 4.16 -16.85
N ASN A 507 -12.61 3.22 -15.90
CA ASN A 507 -12.34 3.46 -14.48
C ASN A 507 -10.84 3.37 -14.11
N LEU A 508 -9.96 3.02 -15.05
CA LEU A 508 -8.54 2.79 -14.79
C LEU A 508 -7.84 4.07 -14.32
N ARG A 509 -7.08 3.96 -13.22
CA ARG A 509 -6.35 5.07 -12.57
C ARG A 509 -4.85 4.85 -12.50
N SER A 510 -4.43 3.60 -12.41
CA SER A 510 -3.04 3.18 -12.35
C SER A 510 -2.79 2.07 -13.36
N LEU A 511 -1.71 2.22 -14.13
CA LEU A 511 -1.30 1.24 -15.13
C LEU A 511 0.21 1.02 -15.03
N ASP A 512 0.64 -0.22 -14.83
CA ASP A 512 2.05 -0.61 -14.93
C ASP A 512 2.23 -1.54 -16.13
N LEU A 513 2.99 -1.06 -17.11
CA LEU A 513 3.38 -1.80 -18.32
C LEU A 513 4.89 -1.89 -18.43
N SER A 514 5.61 -1.74 -17.32
CA SER A 514 7.07 -1.72 -17.33
C SER A 514 7.66 -2.98 -17.97
N GLY A 515 8.75 -2.83 -18.74
CA GLY A 515 9.39 -3.94 -19.43
C GLY A 515 8.62 -4.53 -20.61
N THR A 516 7.48 -3.95 -21.03
CA THR A 516 6.73 -4.39 -22.22
C THR A 516 7.27 -3.74 -23.51
N ALA A 517 6.80 -4.24 -24.65
CA ALA A 517 7.11 -3.70 -25.98
C ALA A 517 6.16 -2.57 -26.45
N ILE A 518 5.32 -2.01 -25.55
CA ILE A 518 4.30 -1.03 -25.92
C ILE A 518 4.90 0.21 -26.60
N THR A 519 4.22 0.68 -27.65
CA THR A 519 4.60 1.85 -28.43
C THR A 519 3.94 3.13 -27.92
N THR A 520 4.42 4.28 -28.39
CA THR A 520 3.85 5.59 -28.01
C THR A 520 2.40 5.74 -28.49
N GLU A 521 2.09 5.29 -29.71
CA GLU A 521 0.74 5.33 -30.29
C GLU A 521 -0.26 4.49 -29.48
N GLU A 522 0.14 3.30 -29.06
CA GLU A 522 -0.67 2.43 -28.22
C GLU A 522 -0.93 3.03 -26.84
N VAL A 523 0.06 3.71 -26.25
CA VAL A 523 -0.14 4.45 -25.00
C VAL A 523 -1.14 5.59 -25.19
N TYR A 524 -1.09 6.32 -26.31
CA TYR A 524 -2.06 7.38 -26.60
C TYR A 524 -3.48 6.82 -26.77
N MET A 525 -3.63 5.68 -27.44
CA MET A 525 -4.92 4.98 -27.54
C MET A 525 -5.47 4.58 -26.16
N ILE A 526 -4.61 4.12 -25.25
CA ILE A 526 -5.00 3.84 -23.85
C ILE A 526 -5.43 5.12 -23.14
N LEU A 527 -4.70 6.21 -23.29
CA LEU A 527 -5.02 7.50 -22.65
C LEU A 527 -6.36 8.07 -23.14
N ASP A 528 -6.69 7.85 -24.42
CA ASP A 528 -7.97 8.22 -25.01
C ASP A 528 -9.13 7.37 -24.47
N GLY A 529 -8.89 6.08 -24.24
CA GLY A 529 -9.85 5.16 -23.64
C GLY A 529 -10.06 5.37 -22.14
N CYS A 530 -9.01 5.73 -21.41
CA CYS A 530 -8.94 5.73 -19.94
C CYS A 530 -8.81 7.16 -19.38
N PRO A 531 -9.90 7.96 -19.34
CA PRO A 531 -9.82 9.37 -18.94
C PRO A 531 -9.40 9.58 -17.49
N LEU A 532 -9.64 8.61 -16.61
CA LEU A 532 -9.29 8.69 -15.19
C LEU A 532 -7.84 8.26 -14.89
N LEU A 533 -7.09 7.81 -15.90
CA LEU A 533 -5.71 7.34 -15.73
C LEU A 533 -4.83 8.49 -15.23
N SER A 534 -4.15 8.27 -14.12
CA SER A 534 -3.37 9.32 -13.42
C SER A 534 -1.94 8.90 -13.10
N ARG A 535 -1.66 7.60 -13.18
CA ARG A 535 -0.35 7.01 -12.99
C ARG A 535 -0.10 5.99 -14.09
N ILE A 536 1.03 6.10 -14.78
CA ILE A 536 1.49 5.10 -15.73
C ILE A 536 2.98 4.81 -15.52
N ASP A 537 3.35 3.54 -15.41
CA ASP A 537 4.74 3.09 -15.35
C ASP A 537 5.16 2.53 -16.71
N LEU A 538 6.11 3.22 -17.35
CA LEU A 538 6.68 2.86 -18.65
C LEU A 538 8.18 2.51 -18.52
N THR A 539 8.63 2.15 -17.31
CA THR A 539 10.03 1.77 -17.06
C THR A 539 10.45 0.66 -18.00
N SER A 540 11.62 0.80 -18.63
CA SER A 540 12.16 -0.19 -19.58
C SER A 540 11.26 -0.53 -20.79
N CYS A 541 10.23 0.27 -21.11
CA CYS A 541 9.39 0.06 -22.30
C CYS A 541 10.14 0.49 -23.57
N ARG A 542 10.65 -0.47 -24.35
CA ARG A 542 11.51 -0.17 -25.51
C ARG A 542 10.79 0.58 -26.63
N GLY A 543 9.48 0.40 -26.79
CA GLY A 543 8.66 1.10 -27.79
C GLY A 543 8.31 2.56 -27.45
N VAL A 544 8.61 3.03 -26.24
CA VAL A 544 8.44 4.43 -25.83
C VAL A 544 9.80 5.10 -25.65
N SER A 545 10.01 6.21 -26.33
CA SER A 545 11.22 7.03 -26.19
C SER A 545 11.46 7.41 -24.72
N VAL A 546 12.69 7.24 -24.24
CA VAL A 546 13.08 7.51 -22.84
C VAL A 546 12.70 8.94 -22.42
N ARG A 547 12.75 9.90 -23.35
CA ARG A 547 12.38 11.31 -23.11
C ARG A 547 10.90 11.49 -22.82
N LEU A 548 10.05 10.68 -23.43
CA LEU A 548 8.59 10.78 -23.31
C LEU A 548 8.06 10.03 -22.08
N ARG A 549 8.72 8.97 -21.63
CA ARG A 549 8.19 8.07 -20.58
C ARG A 549 7.71 8.80 -19.32
N ARG A 550 8.46 9.81 -18.86
CA ARG A 550 8.14 10.57 -17.63
C ARG A 550 7.09 11.67 -17.85
N GLY A 551 7.03 12.23 -19.06
CA GLY A 551 6.13 13.32 -19.44
C GLY A 551 5.02 12.86 -20.39
N ILE A 552 4.68 11.57 -20.41
CA ILE A 552 3.82 11.00 -21.46
C ILE A 552 2.41 11.61 -21.46
N PHE A 553 1.92 12.05 -20.30
CA PHE A 553 0.65 12.77 -20.20
C PHE A 553 0.71 14.14 -20.88
N GLU A 554 1.81 14.88 -20.68
CA GLU A 554 2.03 16.21 -21.27
C GLU A 554 2.18 16.09 -22.80
N ALA A 555 2.99 15.12 -23.26
CA ALA A 555 3.19 14.85 -24.67
C ALA A 555 1.88 14.44 -25.38
N TRP A 556 1.04 13.65 -24.73
CA TRP A 556 -0.29 13.29 -25.23
C TRP A 556 -1.23 14.51 -25.32
N GLU A 557 -1.20 15.40 -24.33
CA GLU A 557 -1.99 16.65 -24.36
C GLU A 557 -1.51 17.65 -25.42
N GLU A 558 -0.21 17.64 -25.75
CA GLU A 558 0.35 18.42 -26.87
C GLU A 558 -0.07 17.83 -28.23
N ASP A 559 0.09 16.54 -28.45
CA ASP A 559 -0.31 15.85 -29.70
C ASP A 559 -1.79 16.07 -30.04
N ARG A 560 -2.69 16.05 -29.04
CA ARG A 560 -4.12 16.34 -29.25
C ARG A 560 -4.39 17.80 -29.58
N ARG A 561 -3.60 18.73 -29.05
CA ARG A 561 -3.73 20.17 -29.36
C ARG A 561 -3.27 20.44 -30.79
N ASP A 562 -2.18 19.86 -31.23
CA ASP A 562 -1.67 20.02 -32.60
C ASP A 562 -2.68 19.45 -33.62
N LYS A 563 -3.20 18.24 -33.38
CA LYS A 563 -4.24 17.63 -34.23
C LYS A 563 -5.55 18.41 -34.27
N SER A 564 -5.92 19.10 -33.19
CA SER A 564 -7.13 19.93 -33.19
C SER A 564 -6.91 21.31 -33.80
N GLY A 565 -5.69 21.84 -33.76
CA GLY A 565 -5.28 23.06 -34.46
C GLY A 565 -5.21 22.88 -35.97
N ASP A 566 -4.74 21.74 -36.46
CA ASP A 566 -4.69 21.41 -37.89
C ASP A 566 -6.10 21.28 -38.50
N VAL A 567 -7.05 20.67 -37.77
CA VAL A 567 -8.46 20.57 -38.20
C VAL A 567 -9.15 21.94 -38.27
N ALA A 568 -8.77 22.88 -37.40
CA ALA A 568 -9.27 24.26 -37.46
C ALA A 568 -8.68 25.03 -38.66
N MET A 569 -7.41 24.83 -39.00
CA MET A 569 -6.81 25.42 -40.22
C MET A 569 -7.35 24.82 -41.51
N GLU A 570 -7.62 23.51 -41.56
CA GLU A 570 -8.24 22.87 -42.74
C GLU A 570 -9.70 23.34 -42.94
N ALA A 571 -10.46 23.51 -41.85
CA ALA A 571 -11.81 24.06 -41.90
C ALA A 571 -11.85 25.55 -42.32
N GLU A 572 -10.81 26.34 -42.01
CA GLU A 572 -10.65 27.71 -42.52
C GLU A 572 -10.10 27.75 -43.96
N GLY A 573 -9.42 26.67 -44.41
CA GLY A 573 -8.86 26.53 -45.75
C GLY A 573 -9.87 26.22 -46.86
N GLU A 574 -11.01 25.60 -46.54
CA GLU A 574 -12.12 25.38 -47.50
C GLU A 574 -13.04 26.61 -47.65
N GLY A 575 -12.82 27.66 -46.84
CA GLY A 575 -13.66 28.85 -46.76
C GLY A 575 -13.03 30.16 -47.25
N SER A 576 -11.99 30.17 -48.09
CA SER A 576 -11.58 31.43 -48.74
C SER A 576 -10.87 31.25 -50.08
N GLY A 577 -11.67 31.07 -51.13
CA GLY A 577 -11.25 31.39 -52.48
C GLY A 577 -10.92 32.87 -52.61
N ARG A 578 -9.65 33.25 -52.48
CA ARG A 578 -9.05 34.46 -53.07
C ARG A 578 -7.53 34.40 -53.00
N ARG A 579 -6.91 33.90 -54.08
CA ARG A 579 -5.48 34.13 -54.37
C ARG A 579 -5.23 35.64 -54.55
N PRO A 580 -4.31 36.29 -53.83
CA PRO A 580 -3.78 37.57 -54.27
C PRO A 580 -2.75 37.34 -55.37
N LYS A 581 -2.92 38.08 -56.48
CA LYS A 581 -2.01 38.12 -57.63
C LYS A 581 -0.58 38.41 -57.18
N ARG A 582 0.37 37.57 -57.59
CA ARG A 582 1.80 37.88 -57.66
C ARG A 582 1.98 39.17 -58.47
N ARG A 583 2.50 40.24 -57.85
CA ARG A 583 3.31 41.25 -58.54
C ARG A 583 4.76 40.81 -58.41
N ARG A 584 5.37 40.39 -59.52
CA ARG A 584 6.81 40.28 -59.68
C ARG A 584 7.29 41.53 -60.42
N GLY A 585 8.35 42.14 -59.89
CA GLY A 585 9.41 42.67 -60.76
C GLY A 585 10.24 41.50 -61.28
#